data_AF-W9S4L5-F1
#
_entry.id   AF-W9S4L5-F1
#
_cell.length_a   1.000
_cell.length_b   1.000
_cell.length_c   1.000
_cell.angle_alpha   90.00
_cell.angle_beta   90.00
_cell.angle_gamma   90.00
#
_symmetry.space_group_name_H-M   'P 1'
#
loop_
_entity.id
_entity.type
_entity.pdbx_description
1 polymer ?
#
loop_
_entity_poly.entity_id
_entity_poly.type
_entity_poly.pdbx_seq_one_letter_code
_entity_poly.pdbx_strand_id
1 'polypeptide(L)'
;MRFRTVFRAPQSKNRAPLLCQTPASSRFFSRIQPSHERSSFGIAFDIDGVILRGRVPIGGSPRALRRLYRESGTLKVPFLFLTNGGGIPESRRAIELSELLGAPISPSQVVQGHTPFENLLTRYENELIVAAGKGEPALVMSEYGFQKVLSLDEYASYFKDIDPVSQYKNWTTDQALYQSGQSNEFTPRYNVLYERVKAAFVVSDPVDWGRDIQVLCDILTSGGLPGQESGQQPPLYFAADDLEYQAAFPSERLGMGAFRIALESVFNRIHHNPLEYVSYGKPNPFVFKNAEAILKRLQSSHHDGYLISNGDPVSQHFEFETLYMIGDNPFVDVKGAWQVGPPWFSILTRTGVFKGKDNHSEFPADLVVDTVEEAVDYILERECAS
;
A
#
# COMPACT_ATOMS: atom_id res chain seq x y z
N MET A 1 -44.93 94.86 46.15
CA MET A 1 -43.80 95.26 45.27
C MET A 1 -42.57 94.49 45.69
N ARG A 2 -41.93 93.74 44.77
CA ARG A 2 -40.47 93.74 44.56
C ARG A 2 -40.03 92.49 43.78
N PHE A 3 -39.21 92.77 42.79
CA PHE A 3 -38.47 91.84 41.94
C PHE A 3 -37.41 91.04 42.70
N ARG A 4 -37.14 89.83 42.22
CA ARG A 4 -35.78 89.32 41.90
C ARG A 4 -35.82 88.09 40.98
N THR A 5 -34.70 87.90 40.29
CA THR A 5 -34.47 87.34 38.95
C THR A 5 -33.90 85.89 38.98
N VAL A 6 -34.45 84.96 38.18
CA VAL A 6 -33.86 83.99 37.18
C VAL A 6 -32.59 83.16 37.59
N PHE A 7 -32.50 81.82 37.43
CA PHE A 7 -32.16 81.06 36.19
C PHE A 7 -32.33 79.51 36.28
N ARG A 8 -32.63 78.90 35.12
CA ARG A 8 -32.57 77.46 34.64
C ARG A 8 -31.13 76.89 34.65
N ALA A 9 -30.75 75.61 34.49
CA ALA A 9 -31.25 74.21 34.36
C ALA A 9 -29.96 73.31 34.16
N PRO A 10 -29.94 72.01 33.76
CA PRO A 10 -30.90 70.88 33.80
C PRO A 10 -30.32 69.62 34.52
N GLN A 11 -31.09 68.77 35.22
CA GLN A 11 -31.84 67.59 34.75
C GLN A 11 -31.14 66.61 33.78
N SER A 12 -30.85 65.41 34.28
CA SER A 12 -31.25 64.15 33.65
C SER A 12 -31.48 63.10 34.75
N LYS A 13 -32.75 62.71 34.92
CA LYS A 13 -33.24 61.68 35.82
C LYS A 13 -33.58 60.46 34.95
N ASN A 14 -33.49 59.25 35.48
CA ASN A 14 -34.71 58.55 35.89
C ASN A 14 -34.46 57.21 36.56
N ARG A 15 -35.31 56.99 37.56
CA ARG A 15 -35.31 55.95 38.58
C ARG A 15 -36.29 54.85 38.12
N ALA A 16 -35.97 53.61 38.48
CA ALA A 16 -36.74 52.40 38.20
C ALA A 16 -38.14 52.37 38.82
N PRO A 17 -39.05 51.53 38.29
CA PRO A 17 -40.12 50.91 39.06
C PRO A 17 -39.93 49.39 39.23
N LEU A 18 -40.44 48.87 40.34
CA LEU A 18 -40.62 47.45 40.65
C LEU A 18 -41.76 46.82 39.81
N LEU A 19 -41.67 45.52 39.48
CA LEU A 19 -42.54 44.41 39.98
C LEU A 19 -42.61 43.19 39.03
N CYS A 20 -42.63 42.01 39.67
CA CYS A 20 -43.26 40.73 39.29
C CYS A 20 -42.79 39.87 38.08
N GLN A 21 -42.04 38.81 38.41
CA GLN A 21 -42.25 37.36 38.19
C GLN A 21 -42.60 36.73 36.79
N THR A 22 -41.87 35.62 36.54
CA THR A 22 -42.09 34.44 35.66
C THR A 22 -41.48 34.45 34.23
N PRO A 23 -41.20 33.28 33.62
CA PRO A 23 -39.87 32.68 33.51
C PRO A 23 -39.25 32.82 32.10
N ALA A 24 -38.01 33.29 32.01
CA ALA A 24 -37.28 33.23 30.75
C ALA A 24 -36.73 31.82 30.56
N SER A 25 -37.30 31.09 29.60
CA SER A 25 -36.72 29.87 29.05
C SER A 25 -35.36 30.20 28.44
N SER A 26 -34.27 29.94 29.15
CA SER A 26 -32.94 29.91 28.55
C SER A 26 -32.89 28.68 27.64
N ARG A 27 -33.19 28.87 26.35
CA ARG A 27 -32.76 27.92 25.32
C ARG A 27 -31.24 27.92 25.35
N PHE A 28 -30.67 27.00 26.11
CA PHE A 28 -29.31 26.55 25.87
C PHE A 28 -29.31 25.98 24.45
N PHE A 29 -28.84 26.78 23.49
CA PHE A 29 -28.32 26.21 22.26
C PHE A 29 -27.11 25.38 22.68
N SER A 30 -27.33 24.09 22.95
CA SER A 30 -26.27 23.11 22.84
C SER A 30 -25.75 23.23 21.43
N ARG A 31 -24.62 23.91 21.27
CA ARG A 31 -23.81 23.82 20.07
C ARG A 31 -23.33 22.36 20.05
N ILE A 32 -24.13 21.49 19.43
CA ILE A 32 -23.71 20.15 19.08
C ILE A 32 -22.52 20.38 18.16
N GLN A 33 -21.31 20.21 18.70
CA GLN A 33 -20.15 20.00 17.87
C GLN A 33 -20.49 18.77 17.03
N PRO A 34 -20.32 18.80 15.69
CA PRO A 34 -20.50 17.59 14.91
C PRO A 34 -19.54 16.56 15.53
N SER A 35 -20.11 15.48 16.06
CA SER A 35 -19.33 14.28 16.33
C SER A 35 -18.53 14.01 15.06
N HIS A 36 -17.23 13.74 15.21
CA HIS A 36 -16.40 13.36 14.07
C HIS A 36 -16.94 12.05 13.51
N GLU A 37 -17.90 12.14 12.58
CA GLU A 37 -18.57 10.97 12.02
C GLU A 37 -17.52 10.13 11.29
N ARG A 38 -17.48 8.86 11.69
CA ARG A 38 -16.71 7.82 11.03
C ARG A 38 -17.23 7.72 9.60
N SER A 39 -16.35 7.87 8.61
CA SER A 39 -16.69 7.63 7.20
C SER A 39 -17.30 6.24 7.04
N SER A 40 -18.49 6.11 6.47
CA SER A 40 -19.12 4.80 6.17
C SER A 40 -18.40 4.06 5.05
N PHE A 41 -17.49 4.72 4.33
CA PHE A 41 -16.76 4.17 3.19
C PHE A 41 -15.25 4.39 3.28
N GLY A 42 -14.51 3.59 2.51
CA GLY A 42 -13.05 3.70 2.35
C GLY A 42 -12.61 3.48 0.90
N ILE A 43 -11.37 3.85 0.57
CA ILE A 43 -10.87 3.82 -0.81
C ILE A 43 -9.50 3.12 -0.87
N ALA A 44 -9.35 2.17 -1.79
CA ALA A 44 -8.08 1.59 -2.18
C ALA A 44 -7.74 2.04 -3.60
N PHE A 45 -6.55 2.63 -3.77
CA PHE A 45 -6.04 3.08 -5.06
C PHE A 45 -4.96 2.13 -5.55
N ASP A 46 -5.08 1.60 -6.76
CA ASP A 46 -3.87 1.17 -7.47
C ASP A 46 -2.95 2.38 -7.74
N ILE A 47 -1.66 2.14 -8.00
CA ILE A 47 -0.68 3.20 -8.24
C ILE A 47 -0.37 3.36 -9.73
N ASP A 48 0.11 2.31 -10.38
CA ASP A 48 0.74 2.38 -11.70
C ASP A 48 -0.35 2.37 -12.79
N GLY A 49 -0.57 3.51 -13.44
CA GLY A 49 -1.67 3.67 -14.39
C GLY A 49 -2.92 4.31 -13.79
N VAL A 50 -2.97 4.54 -12.48
CA VAL A 50 -4.05 5.26 -11.78
C VAL A 50 -3.57 6.56 -11.15
N ILE A 51 -2.60 6.47 -10.23
CA ILE A 51 -2.08 7.63 -9.48
C ILE A 51 -0.84 8.20 -10.18
N LEU A 52 0.05 7.32 -10.65
CA LEU A 52 1.31 7.65 -11.30
C LEU A 52 1.44 6.92 -12.65
N ARG A 53 2.19 7.52 -13.57
CA ARG A 53 2.81 6.82 -14.71
C ARG A 53 4.32 6.97 -14.59
N GLY A 54 5.00 5.91 -14.14
CA GLY A 54 6.38 6.03 -13.67
C GLY A 54 6.45 6.95 -12.45
N ARG A 55 7.12 8.10 -12.57
CA ARG A 55 7.24 9.10 -11.48
C ARG A 55 6.34 10.32 -11.68
N VAL A 56 5.49 10.33 -12.71
CA VAL A 56 4.66 11.49 -13.05
C VAL A 56 3.23 11.25 -12.55
N PRO A 57 2.68 12.13 -11.71
CA PRO A 57 1.26 12.08 -11.36
C PRO A 57 0.36 12.22 -12.60
N ILE A 58 -0.69 11.41 -12.66
CA ILE A 58 -1.64 11.38 -13.79
C ILE A 58 -3.09 11.50 -13.30
N GLY A 59 -4.02 11.73 -14.24
CA GLY A 59 -5.46 11.67 -13.95
C GLY A 59 -5.94 12.62 -12.84
N GLY A 60 -5.24 13.74 -12.62
CA GLY A 60 -5.56 14.69 -11.55
C GLY A 60 -5.27 14.19 -10.13
N SER A 61 -4.48 13.12 -9.97
CA SER A 61 -4.26 12.44 -8.69
C SER A 61 -3.84 13.34 -7.51
N PRO A 62 -2.96 14.36 -7.66
CA PRO A 62 -2.62 15.24 -6.53
C PRO A 62 -3.81 16.05 -6.02
N ARG A 63 -4.72 16.44 -6.93
CA ARG A 63 -5.92 17.22 -6.57
C ARG A 63 -6.99 16.30 -5.97
N ALA A 64 -7.18 15.12 -6.55
CA ALA A 64 -8.11 14.11 -6.06
C ALA A 64 -7.78 13.73 -4.60
N LEU A 65 -6.52 13.37 -4.33
CA LEU A 65 -6.08 12.95 -3.00
C LEU A 65 -6.17 14.08 -1.97
N ARG A 66 -5.86 15.34 -2.35
CA ARG A 66 -5.96 16.49 -1.43
C ARG A 66 -7.37 16.65 -0.85
N ARG A 67 -8.42 16.29 -1.59
CA ARG A 67 -9.82 16.36 -1.14
C ARG A 67 -10.19 15.29 -0.12
N LEU A 68 -9.37 14.24 0.00
CA LEU A 68 -9.52 13.19 1.01
C LEU A 68 -8.85 13.54 2.34
N TYR A 69 -8.18 14.70 2.41
CA TYR A 69 -7.62 15.27 3.64
C TYR A 69 -8.46 16.44 4.16
N ARG A 70 -8.36 16.69 5.46
CA ARG A 70 -8.83 17.93 6.11
C ARG A 70 -7.75 19.01 5.98
N GLU A 71 -8.12 20.26 6.24
CA GLU A 71 -7.15 21.37 6.29
C GLU A 71 -6.05 21.15 7.33
N SER A 72 -6.33 20.39 8.40
CA SER A 72 -5.36 19.97 9.41
C SER A 72 -4.31 18.96 8.92
N GLY A 73 -4.45 18.43 7.69
CA GLY A 73 -3.58 17.38 7.16
C GLY A 73 -3.93 15.97 7.63
N THR A 74 -4.99 15.80 8.44
CA THR A 74 -5.51 14.48 8.84
C THR A 74 -6.47 13.93 7.78
N LEU A 75 -6.59 12.61 7.67
CA LEU A 75 -7.53 11.99 6.74
C LEU A 75 -8.97 12.41 7.04
N LYS A 76 -9.68 12.85 6.00
CA LYS A 76 -11.15 13.04 5.99
C LYS A 76 -11.84 11.72 5.64
N VAL A 77 -11.29 11.01 4.65
CA VAL A 77 -11.76 9.71 4.17
C VAL A 77 -10.63 8.71 4.33
N PRO A 78 -10.85 7.53 4.94
CA PRO A 78 -9.81 6.51 5.05
C PRO A 78 -9.49 5.97 3.65
N PHE A 79 -8.21 6.07 3.27
CA PHE A 79 -7.74 5.49 2.03
C PHE A 79 -6.34 4.89 2.16
N LEU A 80 -6.03 3.94 1.29
CA LEU A 80 -4.69 3.39 1.12
C LEU A 80 -4.36 3.21 -0.37
N PHE A 81 -3.07 3.04 -0.65
CA PHE A 81 -2.56 2.56 -1.92
C PHE A 81 -2.41 1.04 -1.85
N LEU A 82 -2.94 0.33 -2.84
CA LEU A 82 -2.91 -1.11 -2.97
C LEU A 82 -2.27 -1.48 -4.31
N THR A 83 -0.96 -1.71 -4.31
CA THR A 83 -0.18 -1.99 -5.53
C THR A 83 0.43 -3.39 -5.48
N ASN A 84 0.51 -4.04 -6.63
CA ASN A 84 1.29 -5.26 -6.82
C ASN A 84 2.79 -4.95 -7.03
N GLY A 85 3.14 -3.69 -7.28
CA GLY A 85 4.51 -3.21 -7.32
C GLY A 85 5.20 -3.28 -5.96
N GLY A 86 6.52 -3.14 -5.95
CA GLY A 86 7.32 -3.40 -4.77
C GLY A 86 8.81 -3.11 -4.94
N GLY A 87 9.56 -3.44 -3.89
CA GLY A 87 11.02 -3.53 -3.91
C GLY A 87 11.72 -2.58 -2.95
N ILE A 88 11.00 -1.70 -2.27
CA ILE A 88 11.53 -0.86 -1.19
C ILE A 88 10.54 -0.90 -0.01
N PRO A 89 10.98 -0.58 1.21
CA PRO A 89 10.07 -0.53 2.35
C PRO A 89 8.93 0.47 2.16
N GLU A 90 7.76 0.17 2.74
CA GLU A 90 6.56 1.00 2.69
C GLU A 90 6.84 2.42 3.21
N SER A 91 7.75 2.55 4.18
CA SER A 91 8.20 3.82 4.74
C SER A 91 8.84 4.73 3.68
N ARG A 92 9.75 4.18 2.87
CA ARG A 92 10.40 4.91 1.78
C ARG A 92 9.42 5.21 0.65
N ARG A 93 8.54 4.25 0.32
CA ARG A 93 7.52 4.46 -0.71
C ARG A 93 6.52 5.55 -0.31
N ALA A 94 6.12 5.62 0.95
CA ALA A 94 5.25 6.67 1.47
C ALA A 94 5.88 8.07 1.37
N ILE A 95 7.19 8.19 1.63
CA ILE A 95 7.93 9.45 1.45
C ILE A 95 7.91 9.86 -0.02
N GLU A 96 8.24 8.94 -0.93
CA GLU A 96 8.24 9.23 -2.38
C GLU A 96 6.84 9.66 -2.85
N LEU A 97 5.79 8.94 -2.46
CA LEU A 97 4.42 9.29 -2.81
C LEU A 97 4.01 10.65 -2.23
N SER A 98 4.45 10.97 -1.00
CA SER A 98 4.17 12.26 -0.38
C SER A 98 4.78 13.42 -1.17
N GLU A 99 6.03 13.27 -1.62
CA GLU A 99 6.73 14.26 -2.44
C GLU A 99 6.05 14.45 -3.80
N LEU A 100 5.76 13.35 -4.50
CA LEU A 100 5.16 13.39 -5.84
C LEU A 100 3.74 13.95 -5.85
N LEU A 101 2.95 13.66 -4.81
CA LEU A 101 1.52 13.98 -4.75
C LEU A 101 1.23 15.23 -3.92
N GLY A 102 2.22 15.74 -3.17
CA GLY A 102 2.07 16.90 -2.30
C GLY A 102 1.01 16.69 -1.22
N ALA A 103 0.97 15.48 -0.64
CA ALA A 103 0.03 15.04 0.40
C ALA A 103 0.79 14.24 1.48
N PRO A 104 0.39 14.29 2.77
CA PRO A 104 1.09 13.57 3.83
C PRO A 104 0.68 12.09 3.86
N ILE A 105 1.35 11.26 3.06
CA ILE A 105 1.12 9.82 3.01
C ILE A 105 1.89 9.13 4.14
N SER A 106 1.18 8.40 4.99
CA SER A 106 1.80 7.57 6.03
C SER A 106 2.19 6.18 5.50
N PRO A 107 3.20 5.52 6.09
CA PRO A 107 3.56 4.14 5.72
C PRO A 107 2.38 3.16 5.82
N SER A 108 1.49 3.35 6.80
CA SER A 108 0.28 2.53 6.98
C SER A 108 -0.76 2.66 5.86
N GLN A 109 -0.62 3.66 4.98
CA GLN A 109 -1.45 3.82 3.79
C GLN A 109 -0.83 3.16 2.56
N VAL A 110 0.33 2.51 2.66
CA VAL A 110 1.01 1.90 1.51
C VAL A 110 1.01 0.39 1.69
N VAL A 111 0.33 -0.32 0.80
CA VAL A 111 0.30 -1.78 0.73
C VAL A 111 0.88 -2.18 -0.62
N GLN A 112 2.04 -2.83 -0.57
CA GLN A 112 2.81 -3.32 -1.72
C GLN A 112 2.62 -4.83 -1.87
N GLY A 113 3.04 -5.39 -3.01
CA GLY A 113 2.87 -6.83 -3.28
C GLY A 113 3.52 -7.71 -2.21
N HIS A 114 4.61 -7.23 -1.60
CA HIS A 114 5.36 -7.94 -0.57
C HIS A 114 4.86 -7.72 0.87
N THR A 115 3.98 -6.75 1.13
CA THR A 115 3.45 -6.47 2.49
C THR A 115 2.84 -7.73 3.15
N PRO A 116 2.09 -8.60 2.45
CA PRO A 116 1.61 -9.86 3.01
C PRO A 116 2.69 -10.81 3.57
N PHE A 117 3.95 -10.67 3.17
CA PHE A 117 5.04 -11.52 3.66
C PHE A 117 5.32 -11.33 5.15
N GLU A 118 4.92 -10.21 5.76
CA GLU A 118 4.97 -10.02 7.21
C GLU A 118 4.24 -11.15 7.96
N ASN A 119 3.15 -11.70 7.39
CA ASN A 119 2.41 -12.83 7.98
C ASN A 119 3.20 -14.15 8.00
N LEU A 120 4.31 -14.24 7.25
CA LEU A 120 5.18 -15.40 7.19
C LEU A 120 6.34 -15.31 8.19
N LEU A 121 6.48 -14.19 8.91
CA LEU A 121 7.54 -13.98 9.89
C LEU A 121 7.58 -15.10 10.93
N THR A 122 6.45 -15.44 11.55
CA THR A 122 6.39 -16.48 12.59
C THR A 122 6.93 -17.84 12.12
N ARG A 123 6.88 -18.12 10.81
CA ARG A 123 7.37 -19.36 10.23
C ARG A 123 8.88 -19.34 9.94
N TYR A 124 9.45 -18.16 9.66
CA TYR A 124 10.80 -18.05 9.09
C TYR A 124 11.70 -17.03 9.80
N GLU A 125 11.28 -16.47 10.93
CA GLU A 125 11.96 -15.38 11.64
C GLU A 125 13.47 -15.60 11.77
N ASN A 126 13.88 -16.81 12.17
CA ASN A 126 15.29 -17.16 12.42
C ASN A 126 15.88 -18.11 11.36
N GLU A 127 15.16 -18.35 10.27
CA GLU A 127 15.57 -19.25 9.19
C GLU A 127 16.24 -18.47 8.06
N LEU A 128 17.25 -19.06 7.41
CA LEU A 128 17.87 -18.46 6.23
C LEU A 128 16.86 -18.38 5.08
N ILE A 129 16.55 -17.17 4.63
CA ILE A 129 15.70 -16.91 3.46
C ILE A 129 16.45 -16.07 2.44
N VAL A 130 16.09 -16.27 1.17
CA VAL A 130 16.62 -15.48 0.04
C VAL A 130 15.53 -14.60 -0.53
N ALA A 131 15.82 -13.32 -0.72
CA ALA A 131 14.90 -12.33 -1.26
C ALA A 131 15.39 -11.81 -2.63
N ALA A 132 14.60 -11.99 -3.67
CA ALA A 132 14.90 -11.60 -5.05
C ALA A 132 14.04 -10.42 -5.50
N GLY A 133 14.57 -9.59 -6.40
CA GLY A 133 13.85 -8.47 -7.00
C GLY A 133 14.67 -7.18 -7.04
N LYS A 134 14.16 -6.18 -7.77
CA LYS A 134 14.70 -4.81 -7.81
C LYS A 134 14.57 -4.09 -6.46
N GLY A 135 15.41 -3.08 -6.26
CA GLY A 135 15.41 -2.23 -5.06
C GLY A 135 16.23 -2.86 -3.94
N GLU A 136 15.64 -2.98 -2.76
CA GLU A 136 16.26 -3.47 -1.52
C GLU A 136 15.43 -4.61 -0.92
N PRO A 137 15.27 -5.75 -1.62
CA PRO A 137 14.38 -6.83 -1.18
C PRO A 137 14.79 -7.43 0.18
N ALA A 138 16.10 -7.48 0.48
CA ALA A 138 16.59 -7.93 1.78
C ALA A 138 16.24 -6.98 2.93
N LEU A 139 16.30 -5.66 2.68
CA LEU A 139 15.92 -4.65 3.67
C LEU A 139 14.43 -4.72 3.98
N VAL A 140 13.58 -4.87 2.95
CA VAL A 140 12.13 -5.05 3.12
C VAL A 140 11.83 -6.19 4.08
N MET A 141 12.40 -7.38 3.82
CA MET A 141 12.16 -8.54 4.68
C MET A 141 12.75 -8.35 6.08
N SER A 142 13.89 -7.67 6.21
CA SER A 142 14.50 -7.38 7.51
C SER A 142 13.65 -6.41 8.34
N GLU A 143 13.02 -5.40 7.72
CA GLU A 143 12.08 -4.48 8.40
C GLU A 143 10.81 -5.17 8.87
N TYR A 144 10.38 -6.24 8.18
CA TYR A 144 9.32 -7.14 8.68
C TYR A 144 9.79 -8.03 9.85
N GLY A 145 11.07 -8.02 10.21
CA GLY A 145 11.62 -8.73 11.37
C GLY A 145 12.33 -10.05 11.06
N PHE A 146 12.47 -10.44 9.78
CA PHE A 146 13.24 -11.64 9.42
C PHE A 146 14.72 -11.42 9.74
N GLN A 147 15.35 -12.35 10.46
CA GLN A 147 16.69 -12.17 11.04
C GLN A 147 17.82 -12.64 10.11
N LYS A 148 17.56 -13.63 9.26
CA LYS A 148 18.55 -14.22 8.34
C LYS A 148 18.12 -14.05 6.89
N VAL A 149 18.26 -12.83 6.39
CA VAL A 149 17.90 -12.48 5.02
C VAL A 149 19.15 -12.16 4.22
N LEU A 150 19.21 -12.71 3.00
CA LEU A 150 20.15 -12.28 1.98
C LEU A 150 19.36 -11.89 0.73
N SER A 151 19.81 -10.85 0.02
CA SER A 151 19.32 -10.64 -1.33
C SER A 151 19.86 -11.75 -2.24
N LEU A 152 19.17 -12.06 -3.33
CA LEU A 152 19.60 -13.16 -4.21
C LEU A 152 20.98 -12.91 -4.81
N ASP A 153 21.29 -11.66 -5.17
CA ASP A 153 22.61 -11.26 -5.66
C ASP A 153 23.70 -11.40 -4.59
N GLU A 154 23.40 -11.03 -3.34
CA GLU A 154 24.31 -11.25 -2.21
C GLU A 154 24.53 -12.75 -1.98
N TYR A 155 23.46 -13.56 -1.96
CA TYR A 155 23.55 -15.01 -1.81
C TYR A 155 24.40 -15.65 -2.92
N ALA A 156 24.18 -15.25 -4.17
CA ALA A 156 24.94 -15.74 -5.32
C ALA A 156 26.44 -15.41 -5.20
N SER A 157 26.80 -14.27 -4.60
CA SER A 157 28.20 -13.84 -4.47
C SER A 157 29.07 -14.80 -3.63
N TYR A 158 28.46 -15.62 -2.77
CA TYR A 158 29.18 -16.63 -1.98
C TYR A 158 29.60 -17.86 -2.81
N PHE A 159 28.96 -18.10 -3.96
CA PHE A 159 29.20 -19.27 -4.80
C PHE A 159 30.00 -18.89 -6.03
N LYS A 160 31.25 -19.36 -6.09
CA LYS A 160 32.10 -19.15 -7.25
C LYS A 160 31.46 -19.78 -8.50
N ASP A 161 31.45 -19.04 -9.60
CA ASP A 161 31.02 -19.48 -10.92
C ASP A 161 29.53 -19.90 -11.01
N ILE A 162 28.68 -19.58 -10.01
CA ILE A 162 27.24 -19.89 -10.03
C ILE A 162 26.49 -19.15 -11.14
N ASP A 163 26.99 -17.97 -11.52
CA ASP A 163 26.54 -17.21 -12.68
C ASP A 163 27.66 -17.19 -13.74
N PRO A 164 27.64 -18.12 -14.71
CA PRO A 164 28.73 -18.29 -15.68
C PRO A 164 28.87 -17.11 -16.65
N VAL A 165 27.86 -16.23 -16.73
CA VAL A 165 27.86 -15.05 -17.59
C VAL A 165 28.03 -13.74 -16.81
N SER A 166 28.32 -13.82 -15.50
CA SER A 166 28.57 -12.67 -14.61
C SER A 166 29.63 -11.70 -15.16
N GLN A 167 30.67 -12.21 -15.81
CA GLN A 167 31.72 -11.41 -16.45
C GLN A 167 31.24 -10.46 -17.56
N TYR A 168 30.03 -10.65 -18.10
CA TYR A 168 29.42 -9.77 -19.10
C TYR A 168 28.48 -8.72 -18.47
N LYS A 169 28.32 -8.73 -17.14
CA LYS A 169 27.37 -7.90 -16.40
C LYS A 169 28.07 -6.71 -15.76
N ASN A 170 28.57 -5.80 -16.59
CA ASN A 170 29.37 -4.66 -16.12
C ASN A 170 28.60 -3.67 -15.21
N TRP A 171 27.27 -3.74 -15.20
CA TRP A 171 26.41 -2.89 -14.38
C TRP A 171 26.34 -3.33 -12.90
N THR A 172 26.69 -4.58 -12.58
CA THR A 172 26.78 -5.06 -11.19
C THR A 172 28.09 -4.66 -10.50
N THR A 173 29.15 -4.36 -11.28
CA THR A 173 30.49 -4.06 -10.75
C THR A 173 30.55 -2.71 -10.00
N ASP A 174 29.83 -1.69 -10.46
CA ASP A 174 29.77 -0.39 -9.78
C ASP A 174 28.88 -0.42 -8.52
N GLN A 175 27.85 -1.27 -8.49
CA GLN A 175 27.03 -1.50 -7.29
C GLN A 175 27.81 -2.26 -6.21
N ALA A 176 28.62 -3.26 -6.59
CA ALA A 176 29.51 -3.93 -5.65
C ALA A 176 30.56 -2.97 -5.05
N LEU A 177 31.07 -2.02 -5.82
CA LEU A 177 31.99 -0.97 -5.33
C LEU A 177 31.29 0.04 -4.41
N TYR A 178 30.08 0.48 -4.73
CA TYR A 178 29.28 1.37 -3.85
C TYR A 178 28.86 0.69 -2.55
N GLN A 179 28.49 -0.60 -2.62
CA GLN A 179 28.16 -1.40 -1.42
C GLN A 179 29.42 -1.73 -0.60
N SER A 180 30.58 -1.95 -1.23
CA SER A 180 31.85 -2.14 -0.50
C SER A 180 32.34 -0.88 0.24
N GLY A 181 31.86 0.30 -0.15
CA GLY A 181 32.13 1.57 0.55
C GLY A 181 31.22 1.85 1.74
N GLN A 182 30.11 1.09 1.89
CA GLN A 182 29.16 1.19 3.00
C GLN A 182 28.97 -0.11 3.79
N SER A 183 29.59 -1.23 3.36
CA SER A 183 29.60 -2.47 4.11
C SER A 183 30.48 -2.30 5.34
N ASN A 184 29.87 -1.94 6.46
CA ASN A 184 30.39 -2.41 7.74
C ASN A 184 30.62 -3.91 7.62
N GLU A 185 31.81 -4.37 7.98
CA GLU A 185 32.20 -5.77 8.11
C GLU A 185 31.19 -6.54 8.98
N PHE A 186 30.11 -7.01 8.38
CA PHE A 186 29.23 -8.01 8.98
C PHE A 186 29.21 -9.19 8.03
N THR A 187 30.27 -9.99 8.11
CA THR A 187 30.17 -11.39 7.72
C THR A 187 28.90 -11.93 8.39
N PRO A 188 27.96 -12.55 7.65
CA PRO A 188 26.76 -13.09 8.26
C PRO A 188 27.14 -13.95 9.47
N ARG A 189 26.40 -13.82 10.58
CA ARG A 189 26.67 -14.62 11.80
C ARG A 189 26.46 -16.14 11.59
N TYR A 190 26.10 -16.55 10.39
CA TYR A 190 25.78 -17.89 9.96
C TYR A 190 26.53 -18.22 8.67
N ASN A 191 26.82 -19.51 8.45
CA ASN A 191 27.64 -19.93 7.32
C ASN A 191 26.77 -20.24 6.10
N VAL A 192 26.66 -19.25 5.21
CA VAL A 192 25.85 -19.29 3.97
C VAL A 192 26.13 -20.52 3.11
N LEU A 193 27.37 -21.02 3.10
CA LEU A 193 27.80 -22.18 2.30
C LEU A 193 27.37 -23.54 2.86
N TYR A 194 26.83 -23.59 4.09
CA TYR A 194 26.44 -24.83 4.76
C TYR A 194 25.01 -24.80 5.31
N GLU A 195 24.42 -23.61 5.47
CA GLU A 195 23.03 -23.46 5.90
C GLU A 195 22.07 -23.53 4.70
N ARG A 196 21.01 -24.33 4.81
CA ARG A 196 20.00 -24.47 3.76
C ARG A 196 19.03 -23.30 3.79
N VAL A 197 18.81 -22.67 2.64
CA VAL A 197 17.71 -21.73 2.40
C VAL A 197 16.38 -22.43 2.64
N LYS A 198 15.58 -21.91 3.58
CA LYS A 198 14.28 -22.47 3.97
C LYS A 198 13.10 -21.95 3.16
N ALA A 199 13.26 -20.80 2.53
CA ALA A 199 12.29 -20.24 1.60
C ALA A 199 12.94 -19.18 0.70
N ALA A 200 12.42 -19.06 -0.51
CA ALA A 200 12.77 -18.00 -1.44
C ALA A 200 11.57 -17.07 -1.66
N PHE A 201 11.83 -15.77 -1.72
CA PHE A 201 10.81 -14.73 -1.86
C PHE A 201 11.16 -13.85 -3.05
N VAL A 202 10.28 -13.79 -4.05
CA VAL A 202 10.36 -12.82 -5.15
C VAL A 202 9.54 -11.61 -4.73
N VAL A 203 10.23 -10.63 -4.17
CA VAL A 203 9.68 -9.44 -3.50
C VAL A 203 9.22 -8.38 -4.51
N SER A 204 9.90 -8.29 -5.65
CA SER A 204 9.65 -7.32 -6.72
C SER A 204 10.21 -7.84 -8.04
N ASP A 205 9.97 -7.14 -9.15
CA ASP A 205 10.43 -7.58 -10.47
C ASP A 205 11.95 -7.79 -10.49
N PRO A 206 12.43 -8.98 -10.87
CA PRO A 206 13.87 -9.27 -11.00
C PRO A 206 14.54 -8.41 -12.08
N VAL A 207 15.79 -8.01 -11.81
CA VAL A 207 16.59 -7.18 -12.73
C VAL A 207 17.41 -8.05 -13.69
N ASP A 208 17.97 -9.14 -13.18
CA ASP A 208 18.83 -10.06 -13.93
C ASP A 208 18.19 -11.43 -14.02
N TRP A 209 17.26 -11.59 -14.96
CA TRP A 209 16.49 -12.83 -15.08
C TRP A 209 17.38 -14.05 -15.30
N GLY A 210 18.52 -13.89 -16.00
CA GLY A 210 19.43 -15.00 -16.26
C GLY A 210 20.05 -15.55 -14.97
N ARG A 211 20.64 -14.67 -14.15
CA ARG A 211 21.18 -15.07 -12.83
C ARG A 211 20.06 -15.53 -11.90
N ASP A 212 18.99 -14.75 -11.81
CA ASP A 212 17.96 -14.98 -10.81
C ASP A 212 17.22 -16.31 -11.07
N ILE A 213 16.98 -16.66 -12.34
CA ILE A 213 16.44 -17.99 -12.71
C ILE A 213 17.44 -19.10 -12.38
N GLN A 214 18.72 -18.96 -12.75
CA GLN A 214 19.76 -19.97 -12.48
C GLN A 214 19.87 -20.26 -10.98
N VAL A 215 20.08 -19.21 -10.18
CA VAL A 215 20.28 -19.33 -8.72
C VAL A 215 19.01 -19.83 -8.03
N LEU A 216 17.81 -19.38 -8.43
CA LEU A 216 16.57 -19.95 -7.90
C LEU A 216 16.44 -21.43 -8.25
N CYS A 217 16.76 -21.84 -9.48
CA CYS A 217 16.76 -23.26 -9.84
C CYS A 217 17.73 -24.07 -8.97
N ASP A 218 18.94 -23.57 -8.74
CA ASP A 218 19.93 -24.24 -7.89
C ASP A 218 19.46 -24.36 -6.44
N ILE A 219 18.86 -23.31 -5.86
CA ILE A 219 18.26 -23.34 -4.51
C ILE A 219 17.11 -24.36 -4.47
N LEU A 220 16.19 -24.29 -5.43
CA LEU A 220 14.95 -25.04 -5.40
C LEU A 220 15.16 -26.54 -5.65
N THR A 221 16.09 -26.90 -6.53
CA THR A 221 16.38 -28.29 -6.88
C THR A 221 17.25 -29.01 -5.84
N SER A 222 18.12 -28.29 -5.14
CA SER A 222 19.07 -28.85 -4.16
C SER A 222 18.51 -28.97 -2.73
N GLY A 223 17.26 -28.58 -2.51
CA GLY A 223 16.69 -28.45 -1.17
C GLY A 223 17.33 -27.33 -0.34
N GLY A 224 17.67 -26.22 -1.00
CA GLY A 224 18.13 -24.99 -0.36
C GLY A 224 19.64 -24.81 -0.25
N LEU A 225 20.47 -25.65 -0.89
CA LEU A 225 21.92 -25.50 -0.86
C LEU A 225 22.55 -25.85 -2.22
N PRO A 226 22.79 -24.85 -3.10
CA PRO A 226 23.37 -25.04 -4.42
C PRO A 226 24.61 -25.94 -4.45
N GLY A 227 24.73 -26.76 -5.49
CA GLY A 227 25.84 -27.70 -5.67
C GLY A 227 25.72 -29.02 -4.89
N GLN A 228 24.65 -29.21 -4.11
CA GLN A 228 24.32 -30.49 -3.47
C GLN A 228 23.40 -31.35 -4.34
N GLU A 229 23.23 -32.62 -3.95
CA GLU A 229 22.26 -33.52 -4.58
C GLU A 229 20.82 -32.99 -4.48
N SER A 230 19.94 -33.50 -5.35
CA SER A 230 18.56 -33.08 -5.40
C SER A 230 17.86 -33.30 -4.05
N GLY A 231 17.11 -32.29 -3.60
CA GLY A 231 16.41 -32.28 -2.32
C GLY A 231 14.96 -31.82 -2.45
N GLN A 232 14.24 -31.82 -1.32
CA GLN A 232 12.87 -31.31 -1.28
C GLN A 232 12.87 -29.80 -1.56
N GLN A 233 12.06 -29.37 -2.54
CA GLN A 233 11.92 -27.97 -2.91
C GLN A 233 11.55 -27.10 -1.69
N PRO A 234 12.36 -26.08 -1.35
CA PRO A 234 11.95 -25.06 -0.40
C PRO A 234 10.72 -24.29 -0.93
N PRO A 235 9.85 -23.78 -0.06
CA PRO A 235 8.76 -22.88 -0.44
C PRO A 235 9.25 -21.67 -1.23
N LEU A 236 8.53 -21.34 -2.30
CA LEU A 236 8.74 -20.18 -3.15
C LEU A 236 7.51 -19.27 -3.09
N TYR A 237 7.73 -18.00 -2.79
CA TYR A 237 6.67 -17.00 -2.68
C TYR A 237 6.89 -15.87 -3.69
N PHE A 238 5.84 -15.49 -4.42
CA PHE A 238 5.82 -14.31 -5.30
C PHE A 238 4.94 -13.22 -4.70
N ALA A 239 5.41 -11.98 -4.74
CA ALA A 239 4.65 -10.82 -4.26
C ALA A 239 3.46 -10.47 -5.20
N ALA A 240 3.53 -10.86 -6.47
CA ALA A 240 2.49 -10.64 -7.46
C ALA A 240 2.59 -11.67 -8.60
N ASP A 241 1.53 -11.80 -9.42
CA ASP A 241 1.51 -12.64 -10.63
C ASP A 241 1.07 -11.88 -11.90
N ASP A 242 1.25 -10.57 -11.93
CA ASP A 242 0.84 -9.77 -13.08
C ASP A 242 1.73 -10.08 -14.28
N LEU A 243 1.11 -10.50 -15.39
CA LEU A 243 1.83 -10.68 -16.64
C LEU A 243 2.37 -9.35 -17.17
N GLU A 244 1.54 -8.30 -17.09
CA GLU A 244 1.82 -7.00 -17.68
C GLU A 244 1.38 -5.86 -16.75
N TYR A 245 2.07 -4.72 -16.85
CA TYR A 245 1.74 -3.49 -16.13
C TYR A 245 2.04 -2.24 -16.97
N GLN A 246 1.36 -1.12 -16.67
CA GLN A 246 1.57 0.14 -17.37
C GLN A 246 2.72 0.94 -16.74
N ALA A 247 3.89 0.89 -17.39
CA ALA A 247 5.05 1.70 -17.03
C ALA A 247 5.04 3.08 -17.73
N ALA A 248 6.19 3.78 -17.73
CA ALA A 248 6.38 5.03 -18.45
C ALA A 248 6.37 4.88 -20.00
N PHE A 249 6.68 3.69 -20.52
CA PHE A 249 6.67 3.42 -21.95
C PHE A 249 5.22 3.35 -22.49
N PRO A 250 4.94 3.75 -23.75
CA PRO A 250 3.56 3.78 -24.27
C PRO A 250 2.83 2.43 -24.27
N SER A 251 3.58 1.33 -24.45
CA SER A 251 3.07 -0.03 -24.37
C SER A 251 3.41 -0.66 -23.02
N GLU A 252 2.54 -1.56 -22.60
CA GLU A 252 2.61 -2.35 -21.37
C GLU A 252 3.93 -3.13 -21.30
N ARG A 253 4.49 -3.28 -20.10
CA ARG A 253 5.74 -3.99 -19.85
C ARG A 253 5.45 -5.29 -19.12
N LEU A 254 6.29 -6.30 -19.35
CA LEU A 254 6.21 -7.57 -18.63
C LEU A 254 6.51 -7.36 -17.15
N GLY A 255 5.66 -7.91 -16.29
CA GLY A 255 5.81 -7.89 -14.83
C GLY A 255 6.32 -9.20 -14.24
N MET A 256 6.18 -9.33 -12.93
CA MET A 256 6.60 -10.50 -12.16
C MET A 256 5.99 -11.82 -12.63
N GLY A 257 4.75 -11.83 -13.15
CA GLY A 257 4.11 -13.02 -13.68
C GLY A 257 4.84 -13.58 -14.91
N ALA A 258 5.42 -12.71 -15.75
CA ALA A 258 6.25 -13.16 -16.87
C ALA A 258 7.56 -13.80 -16.39
N PHE A 259 8.18 -13.25 -15.35
CA PHE A 259 9.36 -13.86 -14.72
C PHE A 259 9.02 -15.22 -14.11
N ARG A 260 7.89 -15.33 -13.40
CA ARG A 260 7.40 -16.59 -12.85
C ARG A 260 7.22 -17.65 -13.93
N ILE A 261 6.57 -17.31 -15.05
CA ILE A 261 6.39 -18.21 -16.20
C ILE A 261 7.75 -18.68 -16.74
N ALA A 262 8.73 -17.79 -16.84
CA ALA A 262 10.08 -18.12 -17.30
C ALA A 262 10.79 -19.09 -16.33
N LEU A 263 10.75 -18.80 -15.02
CA LEU A 263 11.32 -19.67 -13.99
C LEU A 263 10.66 -21.04 -13.99
N GLU A 264 9.33 -21.10 -13.95
CA GLU A 264 8.54 -22.33 -13.98
C GLU A 264 8.87 -23.16 -15.22
N SER A 265 8.95 -22.49 -16.37
CA SER A 265 9.32 -23.11 -17.63
C SER A 265 10.70 -23.78 -17.58
N VAL A 266 11.72 -23.11 -17.05
CA VAL A 266 13.07 -23.68 -16.95
C VAL A 266 13.10 -24.78 -15.90
N PHE A 267 12.56 -24.54 -14.71
CA PHE A 267 12.54 -25.48 -13.60
C PHE A 267 11.88 -26.82 -13.99
N ASN A 268 10.70 -26.79 -14.61
CA ASN A 268 9.96 -27.98 -15.00
C ASN A 268 10.67 -28.82 -16.09
N ARG A 269 11.70 -28.28 -16.76
CA ARG A 269 12.51 -29.00 -17.75
C ARG A 269 13.71 -29.70 -17.12
N ILE A 270 14.17 -29.25 -15.96
CA ILE A 270 15.38 -29.74 -15.30
C ILE A 270 15.09 -30.53 -14.02
N HIS A 271 13.88 -30.40 -13.47
CA HIS A 271 13.45 -31.05 -12.25
C HIS A 271 12.29 -32.01 -12.51
N HIS A 272 12.22 -33.11 -11.74
CA HIS A 272 11.22 -34.16 -11.95
C HIS A 272 9.82 -33.77 -11.51
N ASN A 273 9.71 -32.96 -10.45
CA ASN A 273 8.42 -32.46 -9.97
C ASN A 273 8.17 -31.04 -10.49
N PRO A 274 6.93 -30.69 -10.86
CA PRO A 274 6.58 -29.32 -11.23
C PRO A 274 6.93 -28.31 -10.13
N LEU A 275 7.24 -27.07 -10.52
CA LEU A 275 7.50 -25.97 -9.61
C LEU A 275 6.29 -25.73 -8.72
N GLU A 276 6.49 -25.83 -7.41
CA GLU A 276 5.47 -25.44 -6.42
C GLU A 276 5.74 -24.00 -5.95
N TYR A 277 4.72 -23.14 -5.97
CA TYR A 277 4.86 -21.77 -5.49
C TYR A 277 3.53 -21.22 -4.98
N VAL A 278 3.60 -20.15 -4.20
CA VAL A 278 2.44 -19.36 -3.76
C VAL A 278 2.62 -17.94 -4.27
N SER A 279 1.59 -17.39 -4.90
CA SER A 279 1.58 -15.98 -5.32
C SER A 279 0.59 -15.16 -4.50
N TYR A 280 1.04 -13.97 -4.12
CA TYR A 280 0.25 -12.93 -3.50
C TYR A 280 -0.07 -11.84 -4.55
N GLY A 281 -0.47 -10.66 -4.09
CA GLY A 281 -0.92 -9.58 -4.95
C GLY A 281 -2.36 -9.78 -5.42
N LYS A 282 -2.95 -8.68 -5.91
CA LYS A 282 -4.23 -8.69 -6.64
C LYS A 282 -4.09 -9.62 -7.87
N PRO A 283 -5.14 -10.34 -8.29
CA PRO A 283 -6.52 -10.29 -7.80
C PRO A 283 -6.81 -11.16 -6.56
N ASN A 284 -5.80 -11.69 -5.84
CA ASN A 284 -6.03 -12.61 -4.73
C ASN A 284 -6.96 -12.00 -3.64
N PRO A 285 -8.10 -12.65 -3.29
CA PRO A 285 -9.04 -12.14 -2.29
C PRO A 285 -8.43 -11.84 -0.92
N PHE A 286 -7.35 -12.53 -0.55
CA PHE A 286 -6.63 -12.28 0.71
C PHE A 286 -6.11 -10.84 0.79
N VAL A 287 -5.64 -10.28 -0.33
CA VAL A 287 -5.06 -8.92 -0.39
C VAL A 287 -6.13 -7.86 -0.12
N PHE A 288 -7.34 -8.04 -0.66
CA PHE A 288 -8.47 -7.13 -0.42
C PHE A 288 -8.97 -7.23 1.03
N LYS A 289 -9.05 -8.43 1.60
CA LYS A 289 -9.41 -8.60 3.03
C LYS A 289 -8.40 -7.92 3.95
N ASN A 290 -7.11 -8.00 3.62
CA ASN A 290 -6.08 -7.27 4.35
C ASN A 290 -6.24 -5.75 4.20
N ALA A 291 -6.47 -5.26 2.98
CA ALA A 291 -6.72 -3.84 2.71
C ALA A 291 -7.92 -3.31 3.52
N GLU A 292 -9.02 -4.06 3.59
CA GLU A 292 -10.17 -3.71 4.44
C GLU A 292 -9.78 -3.60 5.92
N ALA A 293 -9.01 -4.56 6.45
CA ALA A 293 -8.56 -4.53 7.83
C ALA A 293 -7.66 -3.30 8.11
N ILE A 294 -6.80 -2.93 7.17
CA ILE A 294 -5.95 -1.73 7.26
C ILE A 294 -6.81 -0.46 7.23
N LEU A 295 -7.78 -0.37 6.33
CA LEU A 295 -8.71 0.77 6.27
C LEU A 295 -9.49 0.95 7.59
N LYS A 296 -9.94 -0.14 8.20
CA LYS A 296 -10.62 -0.11 9.52
C LYS A 296 -9.69 0.43 10.63
N ARG A 297 -8.39 0.06 10.58
CA ARG A 297 -7.38 0.56 11.53
C ARG A 297 -7.08 2.05 11.30
N LEU A 298 -6.89 2.47 10.05
CA LEU A 298 -6.65 3.88 9.69
C LEU A 298 -7.78 4.78 10.21
N GLN A 299 -9.02 4.34 10.05
CA GLN A 299 -10.18 5.06 10.58
C GLN A 299 -10.22 5.14 12.11
N SER A 300 -9.85 4.05 12.80
CA SER A 300 -9.85 4.00 14.27
C SER A 300 -8.76 4.88 14.88
N SER A 301 -7.56 4.89 14.27
CA SER A 301 -6.43 5.70 14.73
C SER A 301 -6.66 7.22 14.68
N HIS A 302 -7.65 7.68 13.93
CA HIS A 302 -8.02 9.10 13.85
C HIS A 302 -9.10 9.51 14.87
N HIS A 303 -9.68 8.55 15.59
CA HIS A 303 -10.75 8.80 16.57
C HIS A 303 -10.27 8.73 18.03
N ASP A 304 -9.11 8.17 18.32
CA ASP A 304 -8.57 7.97 19.69
C ASP A 304 -7.83 9.19 20.29
N GLY A 305 -8.21 10.40 19.88
CA GLY A 305 -7.84 11.64 20.58
C GLY A 305 -8.56 11.85 21.92
N TYR A 306 -9.49 10.97 22.30
CA TYR A 306 -10.18 10.99 23.59
C TYR A 306 -9.82 9.76 24.41
N LEU A 307 -9.10 9.98 25.51
CA LEU A 307 -8.87 9.02 26.58
C LEU A 307 -10.21 8.40 27.02
N ILE A 308 -10.44 7.12 26.71
CA ILE A 308 -11.49 6.36 27.37
C ILE A 308 -10.95 5.93 28.74
N SER A 309 -11.38 6.66 29.76
CA SER A 309 -11.33 6.20 31.13
C SER A 309 -12.33 5.04 31.28
N ASN A 310 -11.82 3.93 31.80
CA ASN A 310 -12.56 2.81 32.40
C ASN A 310 -13.35 1.88 31.45
N GLY A 311 -12.69 0.76 31.11
CA GLY A 311 -13.22 -0.58 31.42
C GLY A 311 -14.50 -1.02 30.72
N ASP A 312 -14.46 -1.19 29.40
CA ASP A 312 -15.08 -2.33 28.70
C ASP A 312 -14.63 -2.32 27.22
N PRO A 313 -14.16 -3.44 26.63
CA PRO A 313 -13.75 -3.49 25.24
C PRO A 313 -14.98 -3.62 24.34
N VAL A 314 -15.78 -2.55 24.24
CA VAL A 314 -16.79 -2.45 23.18
C VAL A 314 -16.09 -1.87 21.95
N SER A 315 -15.24 -2.69 21.32
CA SER A 315 -14.93 -2.52 19.91
C SER A 315 -16.23 -2.76 19.14
N GLN A 316 -17.09 -1.73 19.04
CA GLN A 316 -18.18 -1.76 18.07
C GLN A 316 -17.53 -2.11 16.73
N HIS A 317 -17.88 -3.28 16.18
CA HIS A 317 -17.41 -3.79 14.91
C HIS A 317 -17.81 -2.79 13.83
N PHE A 318 -16.96 -1.79 13.60
CA PHE A 318 -17.15 -0.83 12.54
C PHE A 318 -16.92 -1.57 11.22
N GLU A 319 -17.95 -1.57 10.37
CA GLU A 319 -17.92 -2.11 9.03
C GLU A 319 -18.16 -0.99 8.02
N PHE A 320 -17.44 -1.05 6.91
CA PHE A 320 -17.66 -0.14 5.81
C PHE A 320 -18.91 -0.57 5.05
N GLU A 321 -19.80 0.37 4.76
CA GLU A 321 -20.93 0.19 3.87
C GLU A 321 -20.46 0.03 2.42
N THR A 322 -19.37 0.70 2.03
CA THR A 322 -18.77 0.57 0.70
C THR A 322 -17.25 0.74 0.74
N LEU A 323 -16.53 -0.11 0.01
CA LEU A 323 -15.09 -0.03 -0.21
C LEU A 323 -14.81 0.15 -1.69
N TYR A 324 -14.22 1.26 -2.07
CA TYR A 324 -13.94 1.56 -3.48
C TYR A 324 -12.56 1.02 -3.87
N MET A 325 -12.48 0.12 -4.84
CA MET A 325 -11.22 -0.23 -5.51
C MET A 325 -11.12 0.57 -6.82
N ILE A 326 -10.18 1.52 -6.88
CA ILE A 326 -9.91 2.30 -8.09
C ILE A 326 -8.67 1.71 -8.77
N GLY A 327 -8.86 1.16 -9.97
CA GLY A 327 -7.83 0.44 -10.72
C GLY A 327 -7.82 0.79 -12.20
N ASP A 328 -6.81 0.30 -12.91
CA ASP A 328 -6.68 0.41 -14.37
C ASP A 328 -6.68 -0.95 -15.07
N ASN A 329 -6.55 -2.06 -14.33
CA ASN A 329 -6.39 -3.39 -14.89
C ASN A 329 -7.60 -4.30 -14.56
N PRO A 330 -8.43 -4.67 -15.56
CA PRO A 330 -9.60 -5.51 -15.35
C PRO A 330 -9.30 -6.90 -14.76
N PHE A 331 -8.17 -7.50 -15.13
CA PHE A 331 -7.77 -8.84 -14.68
C PHE A 331 -7.17 -8.86 -13.28
N VAL A 332 -6.90 -7.68 -12.70
CA VAL A 332 -6.20 -7.53 -11.42
C VAL A 332 -7.08 -6.79 -10.42
N ASP A 333 -7.42 -5.53 -10.69
CA ASP A 333 -8.15 -4.67 -9.76
C ASP A 333 -9.64 -5.02 -9.72
N VAL A 334 -10.28 -5.03 -10.89
CA VAL A 334 -11.72 -5.29 -11.02
C VAL A 334 -12.04 -6.73 -10.66
N LYS A 335 -11.29 -7.67 -11.24
CA LYS A 335 -11.43 -9.10 -10.92
C LYS A 335 -11.25 -9.36 -9.42
N GLY A 336 -10.28 -8.74 -8.77
CA GLY A 336 -10.05 -8.93 -7.34
C GLY A 336 -11.19 -8.41 -6.46
N ALA A 337 -11.69 -7.20 -6.74
CA ALA A 337 -12.87 -6.65 -6.08
C ALA A 337 -14.11 -7.54 -6.31
N TRP A 338 -14.32 -8.00 -7.54
CA TRP A 338 -15.41 -8.89 -7.90
C TRP A 338 -15.35 -10.25 -7.18
N GLN A 339 -14.15 -10.85 -7.05
CA GLN A 339 -13.97 -12.13 -6.37
C GLN A 339 -14.24 -12.06 -4.86
N VAL A 340 -13.96 -10.92 -4.23
CA VAL A 340 -14.24 -10.71 -2.80
C VAL A 340 -15.72 -10.37 -2.59
N GLY A 341 -16.31 -9.62 -3.52
CA GLY A 341 -17.69 -9.18 -3.44
C GLY A 341 -17.91 -8.04 -2.43
N PRO A 342 -19.18 -7.74 -2.08
CA PRO A 342 -19.52 -6.65 -1.17
C PRO A 342 -18.74 -6.72 0.16
N PRO A 343 -18.32 -5.56 0.72
CA PRO A 343 -18.71 -4.20 0.32
C PRO A 343 -17.86 -3.58 -0.80
N TRP A 344 -17.05 -4.37 -1.52
CA TRP A 344 -16.19 -3.83 -2.58
C TRP A 344 -16.97 -3.38 -3.82
N PHE A 345 -16.67 -2.15 -4.27
CA PHE A 345 -17.18 -1.50 -5.47
C PHE A 345 -15.99 -1.12 -6.35
N SER A 346 -15.98 -1.62 -7.59
CA SER A 346 -14.87 -1.44 -8.52
C SER A 346 -15.07 -0.23 -9.43
N ILE A 347 -14.06 0.63 -9.52
CA ILE A 347 -14.01 1.75 -10.46
C ILE A 347 -12.79 1.57 -11.37
N LEU A 348 -13.04 1.46 -12.68
CA LEU A 348 -12.02 1.25 -13.69
C LEU A 348 -11.70 2.57 -14.41
N THR A 349 -10.43 2.97 -14.38
CA THR A 349 -9.92 4.19 -15.02
C THR A 349 -9.35 3.92 -16.42
N ARG A 350 -9.20 4.96 -17.27
CA ARG A 350 -8.62 4.86 -18.63
C ARG A 350 -7.15 5.26 -18.73
N THR A 351 -6.53 5.53 -17.58
CA THR A 351 -5.19 6.11 -17.53
C THR A 351 -4.08 5.06 -17.59
N GLY A 352 -4.42 3.77 -17.60
CA GLY A 352 -3.47 2.67 -17.50
C GLY A 352 -3.68 1.57 -18.53
N VAL A 353 -3.62 0.31 -18.12
CA VAL A 353 -3.78 -0.90 -18.95
C VAL A 353 -5.10 -0.85 -19.71
N PHE A 354 -6.21 -0.51 -19.05
CA PHE A 354 -7.48 -0.33 -19.72
C PHE A 354 -7.56 1.00 -20.48
N LYS A 355 -7.86 0.93 -21.78
CA LYS A 355 -8.04 2.08 -22.68
C LYS A 355 -9.35 1.98 -23.49
N GLY A 356 -10.24 1.06 -23.09
CA GLY A 356 -11.49 0.79 -23.80
C GLY A 356 -12.48 1.95 -23.69
N LYS A 357 -13.37 2.08 -24.68
CA LYS A 357 -14.44 3.11 -24.67
C LYS A 357 -15.60 2.73 -23.75
N ASP A 358 -15.98 1.47 -23.79
CA ASP A 358 -17.04 0.90 -22.96
C ASP A 358 -16.44 0.26 -21.70
N ASN A 359 -17.23 -0.57 -21.01
CA ASN A 359 -16.72 -1.41 -19.93
C ASN A 359 -15.96 -2.62 -20.50
N HIS A 360 -15.10 -3.24 -19.70
CA HIS A 360 -14.39 -4.45 -20.12
C HIS A 360 -15.38 -5.61 -20.29
N SER A 361 -15.22 -6.42 -21.33
CA SER A 361 -16.20 -7.44 -21.72
C SER A 361 -16.24 -8.65 -20.77
N GLU A 362 -15.08 -9.09 -20.27
CA GLU A 362 -14.98 -10.27 -19.39
C GLU A 362 -15.17 -9.90 -17.91
N PHE A 363 -14.41 -8.91 -17.41
CA PHE A 363 -14.50 -8.34 -16.07
C PHE A 363 -15.04 -6.90 -16.08
N PRO A 364 -16.37 -6.69 -16.23
CA PRO A 364 -16.94 -5.35 -16.18
C PRO A 364 -16.87 -4.77 -14.76
N ALA A 365 -16.40 -3.53 -14.64
CA ALA A 365 -16.39 -2.79 -13.39
C ALA A 365 -17.78 -2.21 -13.06
N ASP A 366 -18.02 -1.84 -11.80
CA ASP A 366 -19.27 -1.21 -11.37
C ASP A 366 -19.41 0.21 -11.92
N LEU A 367 -18.28 0.93 -12.04
CA LEU A 367 -18.19 2.22 -12.71
C LEU A 367 -16.92 2.28 -13.56
N VAL A 368 -17.03 3.03 -14.65
CA VAL A 368 -15.92 3.27 -15.55
C VAL A 368 -15.78 4.77 -15.78
N VAL A 369 -14.57 5.31 -15.60
CA VAL A 369 -14.27 6.75 -15.68
C VAL A 369 -12.99 6.98 -16.48
N ASP A 370 -12.74 8.21 -16.92
CA ASP A 370 -11.52 8.53 -17.65
C ASP A 370 -10.33 8.65 -16.70
N THR A 371 -10.53 9.24 -15.51
CA THR A 371 -9.45 9.59 -14.58
C THR A 371 -9.76 9.27 -13.11
N VAL A 372 -8.71 9.25 -12.26
CA VAL A 372 -8.88 9.08 -10.80
C VAL A 372 -9.53 10.31 -10.14
N GLU A 373 -9.38 11.51 -10.71
CA GLU A 373 -10.10 12.71 -10.27
C GLU A 373 -11.62 12.51 -10.39
N GLU A 374 -12.10 12.02 -11.54
CA GLU A 374 -13.51 11.68 -11.75
C GLU A 374 -14.01 10.57 -10.83
N ALA A 375 -13.18 9.55 -10.57
CA ALA A 375 -13.52 8.49 -9.61
C ALA A 375 -13.78 9.09 -8.22
N VAL A 376 -12.90 9.99 -7.76
CA VAL A 376 -13.04 10.64 -6.46
C VAL A 376 -14.20 11.63 -6.44
N ASP A 377 -14.47 12.33 -7.55
CA ASP A 377 -15.68 13.16 -7.69
C ASP A 377 -16.95 12.35 -7.48
N TYR A 378 -17.08 11.25 -8.22
CA TYR A 378 -18.23 10.35 -8.10
C TYR A 378 -18.42 9.84 -6.67
N ILE A 379 -17.34 9.37 -6.02
CA ILE A 379 -17.41 8.85 -4.65
C ILE A 379 -17.88 9.94 -3.69
N LEU A 380 -17.29 11.14 -3.76
CA LEU A 380 -17.64 12.22 -2.85
C LEU A 380 -19.07 12.72 -3.09
N GLU A 381 -19.54 12.78 -4.33
CA GLU A 381 -20.93 13.13 -4.65
C GLU A 381 -21.91 12.08 -4.11
N ARG A 382 -21.61 10.79 -4.29
CA ARG A 382 -22.47 9.69 -3.83
C ARG A 382 -22.55 9.61 -2.31
N GLU A 383 -21.42 9.74 -1.63
CA GLU A 383 -21.31 9.49 -0.18
C GLU A 383 -21.56 10.74 0.66
N CYS A 384 -21.29 11.95 0.15
CA CYS A 384 -21.50 13.19 0.92
C CYS A 384 -22.86 13.86 0.65
N ALA A 385 -23.62 13.40 -0.35
CA ALA A 385 -25.01 13.84 -0.57
C ALA A 385 -26.03 13.02 0.23
N SER A 386 -25.59 11.93 0.87
CA SER A 386 -26.42 10.97 1.62
C SER A 386 -26.52 11.32 3.10
#